data_AF-A0A0Q9SCK3-F1
#
_entry.id   AF-A0A0Q9SCK3-F1
#
_cell.length_a   1.000
_cell.length_b   1.000
_cell.length_c   1.000
_cell.angle_alpha   90.00
_cell.angle_beta   90.00
_cell.angle_gamma   90.00
#
_symmetry.space_group_name_H-M   'P 1'
#
loop_
_entity.id
_entity.type
_entity.pdbx_description
1 polymer ?
#
loop_
_entity_poly.entity_id
_entity_poly.type
_entity_poly.pdbx_seq_one_letter_code
_entity_poly.pdbx_strand_id
1 'polypeptide(L)'
;MINIQEVIVLATLAVIGLTGCSEQSDDKAENTTKQQDTSLRTAVEAYSDAYLTGDDASYSMLSQRCQERNDRVVWADLMKRTARIFGEAQPLTSFDAQVSGDMARVTYTYENTDINQTSEPWVREDGQWKEDDC
;
A
#
# COMPACT_ATOMS: atom_id res chain seq x y z
N MET A 1 -27.61 23.06 -30.29
CA MET A 1 -26.57 23.98 -29.78
C MET A 1 -25.24 23.25 -29.92
N ILE A 2 -24.45 23.65 -30.89
CA ILE A 2 -23.12 23.08 -31.21
C ILE A 2 -22.10 24.01 -30.58
N ASN A 3 -21.14 23.49 -29.82
CA ASN A 3 -19.93 24.24 -29.50
C ASN A 3 -18.71 23.35 -29.67
N ILE A 4 -18.00 23.60 -30.78
CA ILE A 4 -16.78 22.97 -31.22
C ILE A 4 -15.70 24.04 -31.06
N GLN A 5 -14.69 23.81 -30.22
CA GLN A 5 -13.37 24.41 -30.44
C GLN A 5 -12.30 23.38 -30.12
N GLU A 6 -11.96 22.64 -31.18
CA GLU A 6 -10.64 22.07 -31.37
C GLU A 6 -9.60 23.19 -31.50
N VAL A 7 -8.41 22.98 -30.95
CA VAL A 7 -7.21 23.70 -31.36
C VAL A 7 -6.24 22.68 -31.95
N ILE A 8 -6.43 22.45 -33.25
CA ILE A 8 -5.42 21.84 -34.12
C ILE A 8 -4.38 22.92 -34.39
N VAL A 9 -3.13 22.68 -33.98
CA VAL A 9 -1.96 23.41 -34.53
C VAL A 9 -1.06 22.39 -35.19
N LEU A 10 -1.01 22.46 -36.52
CA LEU A 10 -0.13 21.69 -37.39
C LEU A 10 1.13 22.51 -37.72
N ALA A 11 2.27 21.80 -37.69
CA ALA A 11 3.51 22.03 -38.44
C ALA A 11 4.35 23.27 -38.03
N THR A 12 5.69 23.27 -37.95
CA THR A 12 6.73 22.45 -38.61
C THR A 12 8.08 22.82 -37.98
N LEU A 13 9.03 21.89 -37.83
CA LEU A 13 10.45 22.05 -38.19
C LEU A 13 11.23 20.76 -37.89
N ALA A 14 11.77 20.15 -38.95
CA ALA A 14 12.75 19.08 -38.86
C ALA A 14 14.10 19.66 -38.44
N VAL A 15 14.72 19.08 -37.42
CA VAL A 15 16.16 19.22 -37.14
C VAL A 15 16.76 17.82 -37.16
N ILE A 16 17.66 17.59 -38.13
CA ILE A 16 18.56 16.45 -38.17
C ILE A 16 19.71 16.76 -37.21
N GLY A 17 19.85 15.96 -36.16
CA GLY A 17 21.00 15.97 -35.26
C GLY A 17 21.35 14.54 -34.85
N LEU A 18 22.52 14.07 -35.26
CA LEU A 18 23.13 12.83 -34.77
C LEU A 18 23.61 13.01 -33.32
N THR A 19 23.60 11.90 -32.58
CA THR A 19 24.31 11.62 -31.31
C THR A 19 23.56 12.03 -30.04
N GLY A 20 23.07 11.01 -29.34
CA GLY A 20 22.64 11.11 -27.94
C GLY A 20 21.53 10.14 -27.61
N CYS A 21 21.86 8.90 -27.24
CA CYS A 21 20.95 8.07 -26.44
C CYS A 21 20.80 8.75 -25.08
N SER A 22 19.86 9.67 -24.95
CA SER A 22 19.42 10.17 -23.64
C SER A 22 18.16 9.40 -23.26
N GLU A 23 18.34 8.15 -22.85
CA GLU A 23 17.39 7.43 -22.00
C GLU A 23 17.48 8.03 -20.58
N GLN A 24 16.91 9.22 -20.40
CA GLN A 24 16.69 9.80 -19.08
C GLN A 24 15.37 9.21 -18.56
N SER A 25 15.46 8.08 -17.84
CA SER A 25 14.31 7.36 -17.27
C SER A 25 14.39 7.18 -15.75
N ASP A 26 15.29 7.88 -15.06
CA ASP A 26 15.57 7.62 -13.64
C ASP A 26 14.63 8.38 -12.69
N ASP A 27 14.15 9.57 -13.06
CA ASP A 27 13.29 10.39 -12.18
C ASP A 27 11.88 9.80 -11.97
N LYS A 28 11.38 9.01 -12.92
CA LYS A 28 10.06 8.37 -12.81
C LYS A 28 10.09 7.17 -11.88
N ALA A 29 11.18 6.40 -11.89
CA ALA A 29 11.33 5.21 -11.07
C ALA A 29 11.47 5.57 -9.59
N GLU A 30 12.33 6.54 -9.24
CA GLU A 30 12.54 6.97 -7.85
C GLU A 30 11.27 7.57 -7.22
N ASN A 31 10.56 8.43 -7.96
CA ASN A 31 9.32 9.02 -7.48
C ASN A 31 8.19 7.98 -7.32
N THR A 32 8.13 6.99 -8.23
CA THR A 32 7.17 5.89 -8.13
C THR A 32 7.43 5.03 -6.90
N THR A 33 8.69 4.66 -6.64
CA THR A 33 9.08 3.88 -5.45
C THR A 33 8.74 4.64 -4.17
N LYS A 34 9.15 5.91 -4.05
CA LYS A 34 8.86 6.72 -2.86
C LYS A 34 7.36 6.91 -2.59
N GLN A 35 6.58 7.08 -3.67
CA GLN A 35 5.12 7.18 -3.56
C GLN A 35 4.48 5.83 -3.19
N GLN A 36 4.99 4.72 -3.73
CA GLN A 36 4.56 3.37 -3.36
C GLN A 36 4.86 3.09 -1.88
N ASP A 37 6.06 3.42 -1.41
CA ASP A 37 6.46 3.28 0.00
C ASP A 37 5.54 4.06 0.93
N THR A 38 5.18 5.29 0.54
CA THR A 38 4.25 6.12 1.33
C THR A 38 2.86 5.49 1.39
N SER A 39 2.31 5.03 0.25
CA SER A 39 0.99 4.39 0.20
C SER A 39 0.92 3.06 0.97
N LEU A 40 1.99 2.27 0.93
CA LEU A 40 2.09 1.00 1.65
C LEU A 40 2.18 1.24 3.15
N ARG A 41 3.02 2.19 3.57
CA ARG A 41 3.13 2.57 4.97
C ARG A 41 1.78 3.02 5.55
N THR A 42 1.04 3.86 4.83
CA THR A 42 -0.29 4.30 5.28
C THR A 42 -1.26 3.13 5.42
N ALA A 43 -1.22 2.14 4.53
CA ALA A 43 -2.07 0.95 4.63
C ALA A 43 -1.69 0.08 5.84
N VAL A 44 -0.39 -0.09 6.10
CA VAL A 44 0.14 -0.83 7.26
C VAL A 44 -0.25 -0.16 8.58
N GLU A 45 -0.10 1.16 8.67
CA GLU A 45 -0.53 1.95 9.84
C GLU A 45 -2.04 1.80 10.05
N ALA A 46 -2.85 1.94 9.00
CA ALA A 46 -4.31 1.82 9.09
C ALA A 46 -4.78 0.42 9.52
N TYR A 47 -4.16 -0.65 8.98
CA TYR A 47 -4.46 -2.01 9.40
C TYR A 47 -4.02 -2.27 10.85
N SER A 48 -2.81 -1.83 11.21
CA SER A 48 -2.29 -1.95 12.58
C SER A 48 -3.22 -1.30 13.58
N ASP A 49 -3.66 -0.06 13.31
CA ASP A 49 -4.57 0.67 14.19
C ASP A 49 -5.91 -0.06 14.32
N ALA A 50 -6.51 -0.48 13.21
CA ALA A 50 -7.77 -1.22 13.20
C ALA A 50 -7.64 -2.55 13.96
N TYR A 51 -6.59 -3.32 13.72
CA TYR A 51 -6.36 -4.60 14.38
C TYR A 51 -6.14 -4.42 15.88
N LEU A 52 -5.22 -3.54 16.30
CA LEU A 52 -4.85 -3.33 17.71
C LEU A 52 -5.99 -2.71 18.52
N THR A 53 -6.80 -1.83 17.93
CA THR A 53 -8.01 -1.31 18.58
C THR A 53 -9.16 -2.30 18.57
N GLY A 54 -9.05 -3.39 17.80
CA GLY A 54 -10.09 -4.41 17.63
C GLY A 54 -11.30 -3.92 16.83
N ASP A 55 -11.06 -3.06 15.84
CA ASP A 55 -12.03 -2.67 14.84
C ASP A 55 -12.25 -3.82 13.84
N ASP A 56 -13.49 -4.29 13.70
CA ASP A 56 -13.83 -5.37 12.76
C ASP A 56 -13.75 -4.94 11.29
N ALA A 57 -13.65 -3.64 11.01
CA ALA A 57 -13.35 -3.11 9.68
C ALA A 57 -12.00 -3.59 9.14
N SER A 58 -11.06 -4.00 10.00
CA SER A 58 -9.79 -4.64 9.63
C SER A 58 -9.97 -5.83 8.68
N TYR A 59 -11.11 -6.53 8.73
CA TYR A 59 -11.41 -7.62 7.80
C TYR A 59 -11.38 -7.18 6.33
N SER A 60 -11.85 -5.97 6.04
CA SER A 60 -11.88 -5.42 4.66
C SER A 60 -10.51 -4.96 4.16
N MET A 61 -9.53 -4.87 5.06
CA MET A 61 -8.14 -4.50 4.77
C MET A 61 -7.28 -5.72 4.44
N LEU A 62 -7.78 -6.92 4.74
CA LEU A 62 -7.19 -8.18 4.29
C LEU A 62 -7.33 -8.32 2.76
N SER A 63 -6.40 -9.05 2.16
CA SER A 63 -6.48 -9.45 0.75
C SER A 63 -7.73 -10.29 0.51
N GLN A 64 -8.21 -10.36 -0.74
CA GLN A 64 -9.33 -11.23 -1.06
C GLN A 64 -9.07 -12.68 -0.63
N ARG A 65 -7.84 -13.18 -0.85
CA ARG A 65 -7.41 -14.52 -0.43
C ARG A 65 -7.53 -14.70 1.09
N CYS A 66 -7.13 -13.70 1.87
CA CYS A 66 -7.19 -13.75 3.32
C CYS A 66 -8.63 -13.68 3.83
N GLN A 67 -9.50 -12.89 3.20
CA GLN A 67 -10.93 -12.87 3.50
C GLN A 67 -11.58 -14.23 3.23
N GLU A 68 -11.26 -14.90 2.12
CA GLU A 68 -11.79 -16.23 1.81
C GLU A 68 -11.37 -17.32 2.82
N ARG A 69 -10.21 -17.15 3.49
CA ARG A 69 -9.71 -18.09 4.50
C ARG A 69 -10.16 -17.78 5.92
N ASN A 70 -10.45 -16.52 6.19
CA ASN A 70 -10.90 -16.05 7.49
C ASN A 70 -12.43 -15.89 7.49
N ASP A 71 -13.12 -16.68 8.29
CA ASP A 71 -14.56 -16.51 8.47
C ASP A 71 -14.85 -15.15 9.13
N ARG A 72 -15.82 -14.41 8.55
CA ARG A 72 -16.13 -13.05 9.00
C ARG A 72 -16.64 -13.00 10.45
N VAL A 73 -17.40 -14.00 10.89
CA VAL A 73 -17.91 -14.06 12.28
C VAL A 73 -16.78 -14.37 13.24
N VAL A 74 -15.89 -15.31 12.88
CA VAL A 74 -14.70 -15.64 13.66
C VAL A 74 -13.77 -14.43 13.78
N TRP A 75 -13.56 -13.67 12.69
CA TRP A 75 -12.77 -12.44 12.71
C TRP A 75 -13.36 -11.38 13.63
N ALA A 76 -14.67 -11.15 13.57
CA ALA A 76 -15.34 -10.20 14.45
C ALA A 76 -15.17 -10.57 15.94
N ASP A 77 -15.22 -11.87 16.26
CA ASP A 77 -14.96 -12.35 17.62
C ASP A 77 -13.50 -12.26 18.03
N LEU A 78 -12.57 -12.41 17.08
CA LEU A 78 -11.14 -12.15 17.29
C LEU A 78 -10.93 -10.66 17.63
N MET A 79 -11.49 -9.74 16.85
CA MET A 79 -11.34 -8.30 17.07
C MET A 79 -11.89 -7.86 18.43
N LYS A 80 -13.01 -8.44 18.89
CA LYS A 80 -13.49 -8.23 20.28
C LYS A 80 -12.47 -8.69 21.34
N ARG A 81 -11.72 -9.77 21.10
CA ARG A 81 -10.65 -10.23 22.00
C ARG A 81 -9.45 -9.29 21.92
N THR A 82 -9.05 -8.89 20.72
CA THR A 82 -7.94 -7.96 20.48
C THR A 82 -8.15 -6.62 21.18
N ALA A 83 -9.35 -6.05 21.10
CA ALA A 83 -9.74 -4.83 21.82
C ALA A 83 -9.57 -4.93 23.35
N ARG A 84 -9.67 -6.13 23.93
CA ARG A 84 -9.46 -6.33 25.38
C ARG A 84 -8.00 -6.51 25.75
N ILE A 85 -7.16 -6.92 24.81
CA ILE A 85 -5.73 -7.20 25.01
C ILE A 85 -4.92 -5.93 24.80
N PHE A 86 -5.14 -5.23 23.67
CA PHE A 86 -4.43 -4.01 23.32
C PHE A 86 -5.31 -2.78 23.52
N GLY A 87 -6.43 -2.68 22.78
CA GLY A 87 -7.46 -1.66 23.00
C GLY A 87 -7.07 -0.24 22.61
N GLU A 88 -5.87 -0.04 22.09
CA GLU A 88 -5.33 1.23 21.63
C GLU A 88 -4.47 1.03 20.39
N ALA A 89 -4.48 2.04 19.51
CA ALA A 89 -3.54 2.11 18.40
C ALA A 89 -2.13 2.35 18.94
N GLN A 90 -1.13 1.75 18.28
CA GLN A 90 0.27 1.94 18.62
C GLN A 90 1.04 2.47 17.41
N PRO A 91 1.76 3.59 17.52
CA PRO A 91 2.52 4.12 16.42
C PRO A 91 3.68 3.19 16.06
N LEU A 92 3.95 3.05 14.75
CA LEU A 92 5.13 2.36 14.27
C LEU A 92 6.39 3.14 14.67
N THR A 93 7.35 2.47 15.27
CA THR A 93 8.68 3.03 15.62
C THR A 93 9.71 2.83 14.50
N SER A 94 9.50 1.84 13.64
CA SER A 94 10.26 1.65 12.40
C SER A 94 9.39 1.03 11.31
N PHE A 95 9.83 1.20 10.06
CA PHE A 95 9.18 0.67 8.88
C PHE A 95 10.23 0.43 7.78
N ASP A 96 10.23 -0.78 7.23
CA ASP A 96 11.02 -1.19 6.06
C ASP A 96 10.14 -2.03 5.14
N ALA A 97 10.26 -1.82 3.83
CA ALA A 97 9.48 -2.55 2.84
C ALA A 97 10.33 -2.98 1.65
N GLN A 98 10.15 -4.22 1.23
CA GLN A 98 10.69 -4.77 -0.01
C GLN A 98 9.54 -4.94 -0.99
N VAL A 99 9.43 -4.03 -1.97
CA VAL A 99 8.35 -4.01 -2.95
C VAL A 99 8.80 -4.68 -4.26
N SER A 100 7.97 -5.57 -4.80
CA SER A 100 8.17 -6.22 -6.09
C SER A 100 6.84 -6.26 -6.85
N GLY A 101 6.66 -5.29 -7.76
CA GLY A 101 5.41 -5.11 -8.49
C GLY A 101 4.24 -4.82 -7.56
N ASP A 102 3.28 -5.74 -7.50
CA ASP A 102 2.08 -5.66 -6.65
C ASP A 102 2.19 -6.49 -5.38
N MET A 103 3.38 -6.96 -5.03
CA MET A 103 3.65 -7.65 -3.77
C MET A 103 4.66 -6.86 -2.94
N ALA A 104 4.56 -6.99 -1.63
CA ALA A 104 5.52 -6.44 -0.70
C ALA A 104 5.79 -7.38 0.48
N ARG A 105 6.98 -7.23 1.07
CA ARG A 105 7.33 -7.77 2.38
C ARG A 105 7.64 -6.60 3.29
N VAL A 106 6.88 -6.46 4.37
CA VAL A 106 6.99 -5.32 5.28
C VAL A 106 7.53 -5.80 6.63
N THR A 107 8.49 -5.07 7.16
CA THR A 107 9.00 -5.24 8.53
C THR A 107 8.77 -3.94 9.27
N TYR A 108 8.12 -4.01 10.43
CA TYR A 108 7.84 -2.84 11.24
C TYR A 108 7.82 -3.18 12.72
N THR A 109 8.08 -2.16 13.53
CA THR A 109 8.20 -2.31 14.99
C THR A 109 7.31 -1.33 15.72
N TYR A 110 7.03 -1.65 16.98
CA TYR A 110 6.35 -0.79 17.94
C TYR A 110 7.24 -0.58 19.17
N GLU A 111 6.79 0.23 20.12
CA GLU A 111 7.40 0.31 21.45
C GLU A 111 7.29 -1.02 22.20
N ASN A 112 6.14 -1.70 22.09
CA ASN A 112 6.00 -3.07 22.56
C ASN A 112 6.58 -4.04 21.54
N THR A 113 7.77 -4.58 21.82
CA THR A 113 8.48 -5.45 20.87
C THR A 113 7.80 -6.81 20.64
N ASP A 114 6.91 -7.24 21.53
CA ASP A 114 6.22 -8.54 21.41
C ASP A 114 5.24 -8.58 20.23
N ILE A 115 4.88 -7.42 19.67
CA ILE A 115 3.97 -7.30 18.53
C ILE A 115 4.66 -6.84 17.24
N ASN A 116 5.99 -6.79 17.22
CA ASN A 116 6.76 -6.46 16.02
C ASN A 116 6.49 -7.46 14.90
N GLN A 117 6.43 -6.97 13.66
CA GLN A 117 6.21 -7.81 12.47
C GLN A 117 7.47 -7.88 11.62
N THR A 118 7.72 -9.06 11.07
CA THR A 118 8.91 -9.34 10.24
C THR A 118 8.49 -9.99 8.93
N SER A 119 8.80 -9.34 7.81
CA SER A 119 8.53 -9.85 6.46
C SER A 119 7.04 -10.21 6.22
N GLU A 120 6.15 -9.43 6.84
CA GLU A 120 4.70 -9.59 6.69
C GLU A 120 4.32 -9.42 5.22
N PRO A 121 3.57 -10.37 4.63
CA PRO A 121 3.13 -10.29 3.24
C PRO A 121 2.06 -9.21 3.04
N TRP A 122 2.25 -8.41 1.99
CA TRP A 122 1.25 -7.44 1.52
C TRP A 122 1.06 -7.58 0.02
N VAL A 123 -0.16 -7.37 -0.46
CA VAL A 123 -0.51 -7.42 -1.88
C VAL A 123 -1.31 -6.19 -2.29
N ARG A 124 -1.12 -5.71 -3.51
CA ARG A 124 -1.89 -4.60 -4.08
C ARG A 124 -3.04 -5.15 -4.91
N GLU A 125 -4.26 -4.89 -4.46
CA GLU A 125 -5.50 -5.26 -5.14
C GLU A 125 -6.28 -3.97 -5.47
N ASP A 126 -6.67 -3.79 -6.74
CA ASP A 126 -7.38 -2.60 -7.21
C ASP A 126 -6.71 -1.26 -6.84
N GLY A 127 -5.37 -1.25 -6.83
CA GLY A 127 -4.56 -0.08 -6.47
C GLY A 127 -4.45 0.19 -4.97
N GLN A 128 -5.02 -0.66 -4.12
CA GLN A 128 -4.94 -0.57 -2.66
C GLN A 128 -4.06 -1.68 -2.10
N TRP A 129 -3.20 -1.34 -1.14
CA TRP A 129 -2.46 -2.36 -0.39
C TRP A 129 -3.36 -3.06 0.61
N LYS A 130 -3.23 -4.38 0.67
CA LYS A 130 -3.98 -5.29 1.52
C LYS A 130 -2.99 -6.16 2.30
N GLU A 131 -3.29 -6.40 3.56
CA GLU A 131 -2.53 -7.36 4.36
C GLU A 131 -2.83 -8.77 3.83
N ASP A 132 -1.80 -9.57 3.60
CA ASP A 132 -1.91 -10.91 3.00
C ASP A 132 -1.39 -12.02 3.92
N ASP A 133 -1.53 -11.87 5.24
CA ASP A 133 -1.15 -12.87 6.25
C ASP A 133 -2.40 -13.48 6.90
N CYS A 134 -2.87 -14.61 6.35
CA CYS A 134 -4.10 -15.30 6.78
C CYS A 134 -3.90 -16.46 7.74
#